data_AF-A0A7C4N654-F1
#
_entry.id   AF-A0A7C4N654-F1
#
_cell.length_a   1.000
_cell.length_b   1.000
_cell.length_c   1.000
_cell.angle_alpha   90.00
_cell.angle_beta   90.00
_cell.angle_gamma   90.00
#
_symmetry.space_group_name_H-M   'P 1'
#
loop_
_entity.id
_entity.type
_entity.pdbx_description
1 polymer ?
#
loop_
_entity_poly.entity_id
_entity_poly.type
_entity_poly.pdbx_seq_one_letter_code
_entity_poly.pdbx_strand_id
1 'polypeptide(L)' 'MEIVSGVLCEVCHTKEAVVRCDGCGKALCKECRVFDIWCYGCGHGNTKAFCKKCNDDPSINIWKTPV' A
#
# COMPACT_ATOMS: atom_id res chain seq x y z
N MET A 1 -5.28 2.36 -5.78
CA MET A 1 -3.93 1.92 -6.20
C MET A 1 -3.49 2.63 -7.47
N GLU A 2 -2.50 3.53 -7.36
CA GLU A 2 -1.87 4.23 -8.48
C GLU A 2 -0.55 3.53 -8.85
N ILE A 3 -0.40 3.12 -10.12
CA ILE A 3 0.84 2.54 -10.65
C ILE A 3 1.81 3.65 -11.05
N VAL A 4 3.10 3.47 -10.74
CA VAL A 4 4.17 4.40 -11.11
C VAL A 4 5.33 3.66 -11.76
N SER A 5 6.10 4.38 -12.56
CA SER A 5 7.31 3.89 -13.25
C SER A 5 8.34 5.01 -13.37
N GLY A 6 9.62 4.68 -13.49
CA GLY A 6 10.69 5.68 -13.70
C GLY A 6 11.08 6.47 -12.46
N VAL A 7 10.65 6.06 -11.27
CA VAL A 7 11.05 6.66 -9.98
C VAL A 7 11.52 5.60 -9.00
N LEU A 8 12.47 5.96 -8.13
CA LEU A 8 12.96 5.05 -7.09
C LEU A 8 11.98 4.98 -5.90
N CYS A 9 12.00 3.86 -5.19
CA CYS A 9 11.22 3.69 -3.98
C CYS A 9 11.63 4.70 -2.90
N GLU A 10 10.67 5.43 -2.37
CA GLU A 10 10.84 6.46 -1.32
C GLU A 10 10.95 5.88 0.10
N VAL A 11 11.13 4.56 0.21
CA VAL A 11 11.36 3.85 1.49
C VAL A 11 12.76 3.25 1.52
N CYS A 12 13.15 2.47 0.51
CA CYS A 12 14.47 1.83 0.48
C CYS A 12 15.48 2.56 -0.41
N HIS A 13 15.05 3.44 -1.32
CA HIS A 13 15.89 4.20 -2.26
C HIS A 13 16.79 3.37 -3.19
N THR A 14 16.60 2.05 -3.25
CA THR A 14 17.47 1.13 -4.00
C THR A 14 16.81 0.49 -5.22
N LYS A 15 15.47 0.37 -5.22
CA LYS A 15 14.71 -0.35 -6.24
C LYS A 15 13.69 0.57 -6.89
N GLU A 16 13.37 0.30 -8.14
CA GLU A 16 12.31 1.03 -8.86
C GLU A 16 10.96 0.83 -8.16
N ALA A 17 10.23 1.93 -8.02
CA ALA A 17 8.87 1.91 -7.50
C ALA A 17 7.91 1.40 -8.58
N VAL A 18 6.85 0.73 -8.13
CA VAL A 18 5.81 0.17 -9.01
C VAL A 18 4.41 0.66 -8.65
N VAL A 19 4.25 1.28 -7.47
CA VAL A 19 2.95 1.71 -6.96
C VAL A 19 3.12 2.84 -5.94
N ARG A 20 2.12 3.71 -5.77
CA ARG A 20 2.06 4.61 -4.61
C ARG A 20 1.36 3.98 -3.42
N CYS A 21 1.83 4.31 -2.23
CA CYS A 21 1.16 4.01 -0.98
C CYS A 21 -0.22 4.69 -0.94
N ASP A 22 -1.30 3.93 -0.81
CA ASP A 22 -2.67 4.45 -0.69
C ASP A 22 -2.89 5.21 0.64
N GLY A 23 -1.95 5.16 1.59
CA GLY A 23 -2.01 5.88 2.87
C GLY A 23 -1.23 7.20 2.91
N CYS A 24 0.00 7.22 2.37
CA CYS A 24 0.89 8.39 2.46
C CYS A 24 1.46 8.88 1.13
N GLY A 25 1.06 8.30 -0.01
CA GLY A 25 1.46 8.75 -1.35
C GLY A 25 2.89 8.41 -1.81
N LYS A 26 3.75 7.94 -0.90
CA LYS A 26 5.12 7.51 -1.25
C LYS A 26 5.15 6.43 -2.32
N ALA A 27 6.07 6.52 -3.27
CA ALA A 27 6.36 5.52 -4.28
C ALA A 27 7.07 4.30 -3.66
N LEU A 28 6.54 3.10 -3.90
CA LEU A 28 6.98 1.85 -3.28
C LEU A 28 7.43 0.83 -4.32
N CYS A 29 8.57 0.18 -4.09
CA CYS A 29 8.96 -1.01 -4.84
C CYS A 29 8.14 -2.23 -4.39
N LYS A 30 8.33 -3.35 -5.11
CA LYS A 30 7.61 -4.62 -4.83
C LYS A 30 7.83 -5.16 -3.41
N GLU A 31 8.96 -4.85 -2.78
CA GLU A 31 9.33 -5.35 -1.44
C GLU A 31 8.92 -4.40 -0.30
N CYS A 32 8.86 -3.10 -0.57
CA CYS A 32 8.45 -2.11 0.42
C CYS A 32 6.93 -1.92 0.48
N ARG A 33 6.18 -2.45 -0.50
CA ARG A 33 4.72 -2.47 -0.47
C ARG A 33 4.18 -3.69 0.26
N VAL A 34 3.06 -3.51 0.92
CA VAL A 34 2.16 -4.55 1.42
C VAL A 34 0.90 -4.46 0.58
N PHE A 35 0.48 -5.59 0.00
CA PHE A 35 -0.80 -5.67 -0.67
C PHE A 35 -1.88 -6.05 0.32
N ASP A 36 -3.03 -5.42 0.18
CA ASP A 36 -4.23 -5.76 0.92
C ASP A 36 -5.45 -5.72 -0.01
N ILE A 37 -6.51 -6.42 0.39
CA ILE A 37 -7.79 -6.42 -0.33
C ILE A 37 -8.88 -6.07 0.66
N TRP A 38 -9.55 -4.95 0.43
CA TRP A 38 -10.65 -4.50 1.26
C TRP A 38 -11.95 -4.99 0.64
N CYS A 39 -12.48 -6.08 1.17
CA CYS A 39 -13.70 -6.73 0.68
C CYS A 39 -14.97 -6.03 1.21
N TYR A 40 -15.97 -5.96 0.35
CA TYR A 40 -17.31 -5.50 0.65
C TYR A 40 -18.24 -6.70 0.68
N GLY A 41 -19.27 -6.67 1.54
CA GLY A 41 -20.19 -7.81 1.75
C GLY A 41 -20.96 -8.27 0.50
N CYS A 42 -20.89 -7.54 -0.61
CA CYS A 42 -21.45 -7.91 -1.91
C CYS A 42 -20.51 -8.71 -2.82
N GLY A 43 -19.32 -9.13 -2.34
CA GLY A 43 -18.34 -9.88 -3.12
C GLY A 43 -17.39 -9.02 -3.97
N HIS A 44 -17.51 -7.69 -3.89
CA HIS A 44 -16.54 -6.76 -4.48
C HIS A 44 -15.38 -6.55 -3.49
N GLY A 45 -14.16 -6.28 -3.98
CA GLY A 45 -13.05 -5.85 -3.15
C GLY A 45 -12.17 -4.82 -3.84
N ASN A 46 -11.69 -3.84 -3.09
CA ASN A 46 -10.73 -2.85 -3.57
C ASN A 46 -9.32 -3.30 -3.22
N THR A 47 -8.44 -3.39 -4.22
CA THR A 47 -7.02 -3.63 -3.99
C THR A 47 -6.35 -2.37 -3.44
N LYS A 48 -5.50 -2.57 -2.43
CA LYS A 48 -4.73 -1.52 -1.77
C LYS A 48 -3.26 -1.90 -1.73
N ALA A 49 -2.39 -0.90 -1.77
CA ALA A 49 -0.96 -1.02 -1.56
C ALA A 49 -0.52 -0.01 -0.51
N PHE A 50 0.11 -0.48 0.57
CA PHE A 50 0.59 0.35 1.66
C PHE A 50 2.09 0.18 1.86
N CYS A 51 2.78 1.17 2.43
CA CYS A 51 4.08 0.90 3.06
C CYS A 51 3.83 0.21 4.41
N LYS A 52 4.85 -0.46 4.99
CA LYS A 52 4.70 -1.16 6.29
C LYS A 52 4.07 -0.29 7.37
N LYS A 53 4.55 0.96 7.51
CA LYS A 53 4.00 1.93 8.48
C LYS A 53 2.49 2.17 8.29
N CYS A 54 2.04 2.44 7.06
CA CYS A 54 0.63 2.68 6.79
C CYS A 54 -0.22 1.41 6.86
N ASN A 55 0.38 0.24 6.58
CA ASN A 55 -0.28 -1.04 6.75
C ASN A 55 -0.58 -1.33 8.22
N ASP A 56 0.38 -1.03 9.11
CA ASP A 56 0.29 -1.36 10.53
C ASP A 56 -0.42 -0.28 11.36
N ASP A 57 -0.83 0.83 10.74
CA ASP A 57 -1.59 1.92 11.37
C ASP A 57 -3.10 1.69 11.15
N PRO A 58 -3.87 1.28 12.18
CA PRO A 58 -5.29 0.98 12.04
C PRO A 58 -6.15 2.22 11.73
N SER A 59 -5.63 3.44 11.92
CA SER A 59 -6.32 4.66 11.47
C SER A 59 -6.25 4.86 9.96
N ILE A 60 -5.28 4.22 9.29
CA ILE A 60 -5.07 4.27 7.84
C ILE A 60 -5.56 2.96 7.19
N ASN A 61 -5.06 1.82 7.66
CA ASN A 61 -5.52 0.50 7.27
C ASN A 61 -6.48 -0.08 8.29
N ILE A 62 -7.75 0.32 8.19
CA ILE A 62 -8.82 -0.08 9.12
C ILE A 62 -9.00 -1.60 9.22
N TRP A 63 -8.51 -2.38 8.24
CA TRP A 63 -8.52 -3.85 8.25
C TRP A 63 -7.48 -4.47 9.19
N LYS A 64 -6.59 -3.67 9.76
CA LYS A 64 -5.70 -4.09 10.87
C LYS A 64 -6.22 -3.67 12.24
N THR A 65 -7.42 -3.11 12.33
CA THR A 65 -8.05 -2.83 13.63
C THR A 65 -8.25 -4.16 14.38
N PRO A 66 -7.72 -4.31 15.61
CA PRO A 66 -7.97 -5.51 16.41
C PRO A 66 -9.47 -5.66 16.68
N VAL A 67 -9.98 -6.89 16.56
CA VAL A 67 -11.34 -7.28 16.94
C VAL A 67 -11.44 -7.61 18.42
#